data_AF-T1CMD7-F1
#
_entry.id   AF-T1CMD7-F1
#
_cell.length_a   1.000
_cell.length_b   1.000
_cell.length_c   1.000
_cell.angle_alpha   90.00
_cell.angle_beta   90.00
_cell.angle_gamma   90.00
#
_symmetry.space_group_name_H-M   'P 1'
#
loop_
_entity.id
_entity.type
_entity.pdbx_description
1 polymer ?
#
loop_
_entity_poly.entity_id
_entity_poly.type
_entity_poly.pdbx_seq_one_letter_code
_entity_poly.pdbx_strand_id
1 'polypeptide(L)'
;QVQYVAMDMWRPYKDAVEAIMPHATIVIDKFHVVRMANDAMERVRKSCRESLTPKQRHGLMHDRFVMLKREHDLSDQEALLLSGWIKNYPELGLAYRLKEDFFKIYDAKSKADALARFAAWDRAVTHEVRDAFSDLIKAWRNWQPYILAYFDHPVTNAYT
;
A
#
# COMPACT_ATOMS: atom_id res chain seq x y z
N GLN A 1 -28.89 10.27 12.14
CA GLN A 1 -28.74 9.95 10.70
C GLN A 1 -27.26 9.66 10.44
N VAL A 2 -26.94 8.59 9.71
CA VAL A 2 -25.54 8.22 9.38
C VAL A 2 -24.94 9.27 8.45
N GLN A 3 -23.75 9.79 8.77
CA GLN A 3 -23.06 10.83 8.00
C GLN A 3 -21.93 10.27 7.13
N TYR A 4 -21.25 9.22 7.60
CA TYR A 4 -20.09 8.62 6.94
C TYR A 4 -20.19 7.10 6.97
N VAL A 5 -19.75 6.44 5.91
CA VAL A 5 -19.63 4.99 5.85
C VAL A 5 -18.21 4.63 5.44
N ALA A 6 -17.44 4.03 6.36
CA ALA A 6 -16.15 3.44 6.05
C ALA A 6 -16.34 2.02 5.50
N MET A 7 -15.71 1.71 4.37
CA MET A 7 -15.85 0.40 3.73
C MET A 7 -14.66 -0.02 2.88
N ASP A 8 -14.66 -1.29 2.51
CA ASP A 8 -13.72 -1.89 1.57
C ASP A 8 -14.00 -1.45 0.13
N MET A 9 -13.02 -1.64 -0.75
CA MET A 9 -13.11 -1.36 -2.20
C MET A 9 -13.95 -2.41 -2.96
N TRP A 10 -15.20 -2.63 -2.55
CA TRP A 10 -16.12 -3.56 -3.19
C TRP A 10 -17.37 -2.86 -3.74
N ARG A 11 -17.59 -2.95 -5.04
CA ARG A 11 -18.68 -2.23 -5.75
C ARG A 11 -20.07 -2.52 -5.17
N PRO A 12 -20.46 -3.78 -4.88
CA PRO A 12 -21.76 -4.07 -4.27
C PRO A 12 -22.01 -3.34 -2.94
N TYR A 13 -20.97 -3.12 -2.13
CA TYR A 13 -21.14 -2.32 -0.91
C TYR A 13 -21.40 -0.86 -1.21
N LYS A 14 -20.62 -0.27 -2.13
CA LYS A 14 -20.85 1.11 -2.58
C LYS A 14 -22.28 1.27 -3.11
N ASP A 15 -22.72 0.37 -3.99
CA ASP A 15 -24.04 0.44 -4.60
C ASP A 15 -25.16 0.32 -3.55
N ALA A 16 -24.99 -0.55 -2.55
CA ALA A 16 -25.93 -0.67 -1.43
C ALA A 16 -25.99 0.59 -0.56
N VAL A 17 -24.84 1.22 -0.27
CA VAL A 17 -24.79 2.47 0.52
C VAL A 17 -25.43 3.62 -0.24
N GLU A 18 -25.15 3.76 -1.53
CA GLU A 18 -25.77 4.80 -2.36
C GLU A 18 -27.29 4.62 -2.46
N ALA A 19 -27.80 3.38 -2.47
CA ALA A 19 -29.23 3.10 -2.51
C ALA A 19 -29.95 3.38 -1.19
N ILE A 20 -29.35 3.02 -0.04
CA ILE A 20 -30.02 3.06 1.27
C ILE A 20 -29.68 4.32 2.07
N MET A 21 -28.49 4.88 1.84
CA MET A 21 -27.94 6.03 2.57
C MET A 21 -27.35 7.08 1.61
N PRO A 22 -28.14 7.65 0.67
CA PRO A 22 -27.64 8.54 -0.38
C PRO A 22 -27.00 9.84 0.13
N HIS A 23 -27.24 10.20 1.40
CA HIS A 23 -26.65 11.38 2.04
C HIS A 23 -25.34 11.08 2.78
N ALA A 24 -24.98 9.81 2.96
CA ALA A 24 -23.76 9.44 3.66
C ALA A 24 -22.55 9.53 2.73
N THR A 25 -21.46 10.12 3.21
CA THR A 25 -20.20 10.15 2.47
C THR A 25 -19.50 8.81 2.62
N ILE A 26 -19.22 8.15 1.49
CA ILE A 26 -18.45 6.90 1.46
C ILE A 26 -16.96 7.24 1.60
N VAL A 27 -16.32 6.60 2.56
CA VAL A 27 -14.87 6.66 2.80
C VAL A 27 -14.29 5.27 2.60
N ILE A 28 -13.30 5.12 1.72
CA ILE A 28 -12.58 3.85 1.62
C ILE A 28 -11.63 3.72 2.79
N ASP A 29 -11.70 2.58 3.46
CA ASP A 29 -10.79 2.28 4.55
C ASP A 29 -9.34 2.18 4.04
N LYS A 30 -8.47 3.02 4.59
CA LYS A 30 -7.05 3.09 4.22
C LYS A 30 -6.33 1.75 4.37
N PHE A 31 -6.70 0.91 5.33
CA PHE A 31 -6.06 -0.38 5.61
C PHE A 31 -6.04 -1.26 4.35
N HIS A 32 -7.17 -1.35 3.65
CA HIS A 32 -7.28 -2.15 2.44
C HIS A 32 -6.40 -1.61 1.32
N VAL A 33 -6.26 -0.29 1.24
CA VAL A 33 -5.46 0.38 0.22
C VAL A 33 -3.96 0.23 0.49
N VAL A 34 -3.51 0.50 1.73
CA VAL A 34 -2.11 0.34 2.13
C VAL A 34 -1.68 -1.14 2.07
N ARG A 35 -2.58 -2.07 2.40
CA ARG A 35 -2.31 -3.51 2.26
C ARG A 35 -1.90 -3.89 0.83
N MET A 36 -2.46 -3.24 -0.19
CA MET A 36 -2.07 -3.54 -1.58
C MET A 36 -0.61 -3.16 -1.89
N ALA A 37 -0.01 -2.20 -1.17
CA ALA A 37 1.41 -1.90 -1.31
C ALA A 37 2.29 -3.02 -0.71
N ASN A 38 1.86 -3.62 0.40
CA ASN A 38 2.48 -4.83 0.93
C ASN A 38 2.34 -6.01 -0.04
N ASP A 39 1.18 -6.18 -0.66
CA ASP A 39 0.96 -7.23 -1.65
C ASP A 39 1.86 -7.05 -2.88
N ALA A 40 2.08 -5.81 -3.33
CA ALA A 40 3.01 -5.49 -4.39
C ALA A 40 4.47 -5.82 -4.00
N MET A 41 4.90 -5.44 -2.79
CA MET A 41 6.22 -5.81 -2.27
C MET A 41 6.41 -7.33 -2.24
N GLU A 42 5.38 -8.07 -1.81
CA GLU A 42 5.41 -9.53 -1.77
C GLU A 42 5.49 -10.16 -3.17
N ARG A 43 4.87 -9.55 -4.18
CA ARG A 43 5.01 -9.99 -5.58
C ARG A 43 6.45 -9.84 -6.08
N VAL A 44 7.08 -8.70 -5.83
CA VAL A 44 8.50 -8.48 -6.21
C VAL A 44 9.41 -9.45 -5.44
N ARG A 45 9.15 -9.67 -4.15
CA ARG A 45 9.87 -10.66 -3.33
C ARG A 45 9.79 -12.08 -3.91
N LYS A 46 8.60 -12.50 -4.35
CA LYS A 46 8.39 -13.80 -4.98
C LYS A 46 9.09 -13.91 -6.34
N SER A 47 9.06 -12.86 -7.16
CA SER A 47 9.79 -12.79 -8.43
C SER A 47 11.30 -12.94 -8.21
N CYS A 48 11.86 -12.17 -7.28
CA CYS A 48 13.28 -12.22 -6.94
C CYS A 48 13.72 -13.62 -6.48
N ARG A 49 12.86 -14.40 -5.82
CA ARG A 49 13.17 -15.76 -5.35
C ARG A 49 13.63 -16.70 -6.48
N GLU A 50 13.18 -16.49 -7.71
CA GLU A 50 13.51 -17.37 -8.85
C GLU A 50 14.98 -17.27 -9.28
N SER A 51 15.63 -16.14 -9.03
CA SER A 51 17.04 -15.90 -9.38
C SER A 51 18.03 -16.27 -8.26
N LEU A 52 17.55 -16.79 -7.12
CA LEU A 52 18.36 -17.03 -5.92
C LEU A 52 18.85 -18.48 -5.77
N THR A 53 20.03 -18.64 -5.16
CA THR A 53 20.51 -19.95 -4.69
C THR A 53 19.58 -20.53 -3.61
N PRO A 54 19.58 -21.87 -3.38
CA PRO A 54 18.75 -22.48 -2.32
C PRO A 54 18.94 -21.85 -0.93
N LYS A 55 20.19 -21.52 -0.55
CA LYS A 55 20.50 -20.87 0.72
C LYS A 55 19.89 -19.47 0.81
N GLN A 56 20.01 -18.66 -0.24
CA GLN A 56 19.41 -17.32 -0.30
C GLN A 56 17.89 -17.39 -0.30
N ARG A 57 17.26 -18.31 -1.03
CA ARG A 57 15.80 -18.50 -1.00
C ARG A 57 15.28 -18.79 0.40
N HIS A 58 16.00 -19.60 1.16
CA HIS A 58 15.64 -19.91 2.54
C HIS A 58 15.74 -18.69 3.45
N GLY A 59 16.80 -17.89 3.32
CA GLY A 59 16.94 -16.61 4.02
C GLY A 59 15.81 -15.64 3.70
N LEU A 60 15.54 -15.42 2.41
CA LEU A 60 14.49 -14.49 1.96
C LEU A 60 13.08 -14.92 2.43
N MET A 61 12.87 -16.21 2.62
CA MET A 61 11.62 -16.75 3.16
C MET A 61 11.47 -16.44 4.65
N HIS A 62 12.53 -16.63 5.44
CA HIS A 62 12.53 -16.31 6.87
C HIS A 62 12.36 -14.80 7.12
N ASP A 63 13.06 -13.99 6.32
CA ASP A 63 13.10 -12.54 6.52
C ASP A 63 11.92 -11.81 5.87
N ARG A 64 10.93 -12.52 5.31
CA ARG A 64 9.82 -11.90 4.54
C ARG A 64 9.10 -10.78 5.31
N PHE A 65 8.92 -10.93 6.61
CA PHE A 65 8.13 -9.99 7.41
C PHE A 65 8.88 -8.68 7.65
N VAL A 66 10.21 -8.70 7.60
CA VAL A 66 11.05 -7.50 7.67
C VAL A 66 10.71 -6.53 6.53
N MET A 67 10.39 -7.05 5.34
CA MET A 67 10.03 -6.22 4.18
C MET A 67 8.60 -5.66 4.27
N LEU A 68 7.72 -6.25 5.08
CA LEU A 68 6.32 -5.87 5.20
C LEU A 68 6.09 -4.87 6.35
N LYS A 69 6.91 -4.91 7.40
CA LYS A 69 6.89 -3.94 8.51
C LYS A 69 7.19 -2.52 8.04
N ARG A 70 6.68 -1.52 8.78
CA ARG A 70 7.06 -0.12 8.60
C ARG A 70 8.50 0.06 9.05
N GLU A 71 9.22 0.97 8.39
CA GLU A 71 10.63 1.22 8.68
C GLU A 71 10.88 1.57 10.16
N HIS A 72 9.99 2.38 10.76
CA HIS A 72 10.11 2.79 12.16
C HIS A 72 9.74 1.69 13.17
N ASP A 73 9.15 0.57 12.73
CA ASP A 73 8.80 -0.58 13.57
C ASP A 73 9.86 -1.69 13.52
N LEU A 74 10.94 -1.49 12.76
CA LEU A 74 12.03 -2.45 12.66
C LEU A 74 12.94 -2.34 13.88
N SER A 75 13.29 -3.49 14.47
CA SER A 75 14.44 -3.55 15.38
C SER A 75 15.75 -3.38 14.62
N ASP A 76 16.84 -3.05 15.32
CA ASP A 76 18.18 -2.91 14.71
C ASP A 76 18.60 -4.17 13.94
N GLN A 77 18.26 -5.35 14.46
CA GLN A 77 18.52 -6.62 13.78
C GLN A 77 17.70 -6.75 12.49
N GLU A 78 16.43 -6.40 12.52
CA GLU A 78 15.57 -6.43 11.33
C GLU A 78 16.01 -5.40 10.29
N ALA A 79 16.40 -4.19 10.72
CA ALA A 79 16.95 -3.17 9.84
C ALA A 79 18.25 -3.63 9.16
N LEU A 80 19.12 -4.35 9.88
CA LEU A 80 20.33 -4.95 9.30
C LEU A 80 19.98 -6.02 8.25
N LEU A 81 19.04 -6.92 8.56
CA LEU A 81 18.56 -7.94 7.61
C LEU A 81 17.97 -7.29 6.36
N LEU A 82 17.09 -6.30 6.54
CA LEU A 82 16.51 -5.53 5.45
C LEU A 82 17.60 -4.92 4.57
N SER A 83 18.56 -4.24 5.20
CA SER A 83 19.69 -3.59 4.51
C SER A 83 20.45 -4.59 3.65
N GLY A 84 20.70 -5.80 4.17
CA GLY A 84 21.32 -6.89 3.42
C GLY A 84 20.55 -7.28 2.16
N TRP A 85 19.22 -7.40 2.25
CA TRP A 85 18.39 -7.71 1.08
C TRP A 85 18.35 -6.56 0.07
N ILE A 86 17.97 -5.36 0.50
CA ILE A 86 17.69 -4.26 -0.43
C ILE A 86 18.95 -3.72 -1.14
N LYS A 87 20.14 -3.90 -0.55
CA LYS A 87 21.41 -3.52 -1.19
C LYS A 87 21.89 -4.55 -2.21
N ASN A 88 21.62 -5.83 -1.98
CA ASN A 88 22.05 -6.90 -2.89
C ASN A 88 21.05 -7.16 -4.03
N TYR A 89 19.79 -6.79 -3.86
CA TYR A 89 18.73 -7.00 -4.86
C TYR A 89 18.00 -5.68 -5.13
N PRO A 90 18.42 -4.92 -6.16
CA PRO A 90 17.91 -3.57 -6.43
C PRO A 90 16.39 -3.50 -6.60
N GLU A 91 15.76 -4.51 -7.21
CA GLU A 91 14.30 -4.58 -7.35
C GLU A 91 13.59 -4.66 -5.99
N LEU A 92 14.14 -5.43 -5.03
CA LEU A 92 13.60 -5.47 -3.66
C LEU A 92 13.74 -4.11 -2.98
N GLY A 93 14.89 -3.45 -3.15
CA GLY A 93 15.10 -2.11 -2.59
C GLY A 93 14.20 -1.05 -3.21
N LEU A 94 13.92 -1.15 -4.51
CA LEU A 94 12.99 -0.26 -5.18
C LEU A 94 11.56 -0.50 -4.69
N ALA A 95 11.11 -1.75 -4.65
CA ALA A 95 9.77 -2.10 -4.18
C ALA A 95 9.55 -1.72 -2.72
N TYR A 96 10.56 -1.92 -1.84
CA TYR A 96 10.47 -1.53 -0.43
C TYR A 96 10.31 -0.01 -0.28
N ARG A 97 11.11 0.79 -1.00
CA ARG A 97 10.99 2.26 -0.97
C ARG A 97 9.63 2.72 -1.48
N LEU A 98 9.16 2.17 -2.60
CA LEU A 98 7.84 2.50 -3.15
C LEU A 98 6.72 2.15 -2.17
N LYS A 99 6.82 1.04 -1.45
CA LYS A 99 5.88 0.65 -0.39
C LYS A 99 5.88 1.68 0.76
N GLU A 100 7.04 2.01 1.30
CA GLU A 100 7.15 2.99 2.40
C GLU A 100 6.71 4.40 1.98
N ASP A 101 7.03 4.82 0.75
CA ASP A 101 6.62 6.11 0.20
C ASP A 101 5.12 6.17 -0.08
N PHE A 102 4.50 5.05 -0.50
CA PHE A 102 3.06 4.96 -0.63
C PHE A 102 2.36 5.18 0.72
N PHE A 103 2.88 4.57 1.79
CA PHE A 103 2.34 4.78 3.14
C PHE A 103 2.38 6.26 3.57
N LYS A 104 3.43 7.01 3.19
CA LYS A 104 3.57 8.44 3.48
C LYS A 104 2.53 9.33 2.77
N ILE A 105 1.79 8.81 1.79
CA ILE A 105 0.66 9.55 1.19
C ILE A 105 -0.40 9.85 2.26
N TYR A 106 -0.59 8.95 3.22
CA TYR A 106 -1.57 9.12 4.30
C TYR A 106 -1.14 10.12 5.39
N ASP A 107 0.09 10.66 5.32
CA ASP A 107 0.55 11.76 6.18
C ASP A 107 0.10 13.15 5.66
N ALA A 108 -0.47 13.19 4.45
CA ALA A 108 -0.93 14.40 3.78
C ALA A 108 -1.95 15.18 4.61
N LYS A 109 -1.95 16.51 4.46
CA LYS A 109 -2.81 17.42 5.24
C LYS A 109 -4.10 17.81 4.55
N SER A 110 -4.28 17.39 3.30
CA SER A 110 -5.49 17.66 2.52
C SER A 110 -5.62 16.67 1.37
N LYS A 111 -6.82 16.62 0.76
CA LYS A 111 -7.07 15.89 -0.49
C LYS A 111 -6.12 16.28 -1.62
N ALA A 112 -5.85 17.58 -1.76
CA ALA A 112 -4.97 18.09 -2.82
C ALA A 112 -3.52 17.63 -2.63
N ASP A 113 -3.03 17.67 -1.38
CA ASP A 113 -1.69 17.17 -1.02
C ASP A 113 -1.60 15.65 -1.24
N ALA A 114 -2.61 14.87 -0.80
CA ALA A 114 -2.66 13.43 -1.02
C ALA A 114 -2.64 13.06 -2.51
N LEU A 115 -3.43 13.77 -3.33
CA LEU A 115 -3.46 13.57 -4.78
C LEU A 115 -2.10 13.90 -5.43
N ALA A 116 -1.45 14.99 -5.02
CA ALA A 116 -0.13 15.37 -5.51
C ALA A 116 0.94 14.34 -5.13
N ARG A 117 0.92 13.84 -3.90
CA ARG A 117 1.82 12.77 -3.42
C ARG A 117 1.61 11.47 -4.18
N PHE A 118 0.36 11.05 -4.40
CA PHE A 118 0.06 9.88 -5.22
C PHE A 118 0.57 10.06 -6.66
N ALA A 119 0.37 11.22 -7.28
CA ALA A 119 0.86 11.48 -8.63
C ALA A 119 2.41 11.46 -8.69
N ALA A 120 3.09 11.98 -7.67
CA ALA A 120 4.55 11.89 -7.57
C ALA A 120 5.02 10.44 -7.38
N TRP A 121 4.35 9.68 -6.51
CA TRP A 121 4.62 8.28 -6.27
C TRP A 121 4.42 7.43 -7.52
N ASP A 122 3.30 7.57 -8.24
CA ASP A 122 3.03 6.82 -9.48
C ASP A 122 4.08 7.12 -10.57
N ARG A 123 4.60 8.36 -10.65
CA ARG A 123 5.73 8.68 -11.54
C ARG A 123 7.04 8.01 -11.13
N ALA A 124 7.25 7.80 -9.82
CA ALA A 124 8.44 7.13 -9.30
C ALA A 124 8.41 5.60 -9.49
N VAL A 125 7.23 5.00 -9.71
CA VAL A 125 7.11 3.58 -10.03
C VAL A 125 7.72 3.32 -11.41
N THR A 126 8.90 2.72 -11.46
CA THR A 126 9.60 2.42 -12.71
C THR A 126 9.07 1.14 -13.37
N HIS A 127 9.43 0.91 -14.63
CA HIS A 127 8.91 -0.22 -15.41
C HIS A 127 9.22 -1.61 -14.82
N GLU A 128 10.36 -1.75 -14.14
CA GLU A 128 10.87 -2.99 -13.54
C GLU A 128 9.90 -3.57 -12.49
N VAL A 129 9.19 -2.70 -11.76
CA VAL A 129 8.27 -3.11 -10.68
C VAL A 129 6.82 -2.71 -10.94
N ARG A 130 6.54 -2.00 -12.04
CA ARG A 130 5.21 -1.44 -12.32
C ARG A 130 4.13 -2.51 -12.36
N ASP A 131 4.42 -3.69 -12.90
CA ASP A 131 3.46 -4.78 -12.96
C ASP A 131 3.04 -5.26 -11.57
N ALA A 132 3.98 -5.31 -10.62
CA ALA A 132 3.70 -5.68 -9.24
C ALA A 132 2.80 -4.67 -8.52
N PHE A 133 2.93 -3.37 -8.84
CA PHE A 133 2.12 -2.28 -8.28
C PHE A 133 0.86 -1.96 -9.09
N SER A 134 0.64 -2.64 -10.22
CA SER A 134 -0.43 -2.28 -11.17
C SER A 134 -1.84 -2.39 -10.56
N ASP A 135 -2.08 -3.39 -9.71
CA ASP A 135 -3.35 -3.56 -9.02
C ASP A 135 -3.62 -2.39 -8.05
N LEU A 136 -2.61 -1.95 -7.31
CA LEU A 136 -2.73 -0.79 -6.41
C LEU A 136 -3.00 0.49 -7.19
N ILE A 137 -2.27 0.74 -8.29
CA ILE A 137 -2.47 1.93 -9.13
C ILE A 137 -3.88 1.96 -9.71
N LYS A 138 -4.37 0.82 -10.22
CA LYS A 138 -5.73 0.68 -10.75
C LYS A 138 -6.78 0.93 -9.66
N ALA A 139 -6.60 0.31 -8.48
CA ALA A 139 -7.53 0.48 -7.37
C ALA A 139 -7.60 1.94 -6.91
N TRP A 140 -6.44 2.59 -6.72
CA TRP A 140 -6.41 4.01 -6.32
C TRP A 140 -7.11 4.91 -7.32
N ARG A 141 -6.90 4.70 -8.63
CA ARG A 141 -7.56 5.48 -9.69
C ARG A 141 -9.07 5.23 -9.73
N ASN A 142 -9.51 3.98 -9.61
CA ASN A 142 -10.92 3.60 -9.66
C ASN A 142 -11.73 4.10 -8.45
N TRP A 143 -11.09 4.18 -7.28
CA TRP A 143 -11.72 4.57 -6.02
C TRP A 143 -11.29 5.95 -5.52
N GLN A 144 -10.60 6.73 -6.35
CA GLN A 144 -9.93 7.96 -5.95
C GLN A 144 -10.82 8.93 -5.14
N PRO A 145 -12.07 9.26 -5.55
CA PRO A 145 -12.88 10.20 -4.79
C PRO A 145 -13.16 9.73 -3.35
N TYR A 146 -13.40 8.43 -3.18
CA TYR A 146 -13.74 7.80 -1.90
C TYR A 146 -12.51 7.56 -1.01
N ILE A 147 -11.35 7.29 -1.63
CA ILE A 147 -10.07 7.24 -0.93
C ILE A 147 -9.70 8.64 -0.43
N LEU A 148 -9.86 9.66 -1.28
CA LEU A 148 -9.58 11.04 -0.90
C LEU A 148 -10.51 11.54 0.20
N ALA A 149 -11.74 11.02 0.31
CA ALA A 149 -12.67 11.37 1.40
C ALA A 149 -12.07 11.13 2.81
N TYR A 150 -11.13 10.18 2.96
CA TYR A 150 -10.41 9.94 4.21
C TYR A 150 -9.69 11.20 4.74
N PHE A 151 -9.15 12.05 3.87
CA PHE A 151 -8.37 13.22 4.28
C PHE A 151 -9.20 14.36 4.83
N ASP A 152 -10.51 14.37 4.56
CA ASP A 152 -11.46 15.29 5.20
C ASP A 152 -12.14 14.62 6.41
N HIS A 153 -12.34 13.30 6.33
CA HIS A 153 -13.07 12.50 7.31
C HIS A 153 -12.32 11.18 7.58
N PRO A 154 -11.37 11.14 8.53
CA PRO A 154 -10.50 9.99 8.76
C PRO A 154 -11.22 8.88 9.54
N VAL A 155 -12.34 8.38 9.00
CA VAL A 155 -13.12 7.26 9.53
C VAL A 155 -12.51 5.95 9.00
N THR A 156 -12.31 4.98 9.88
CA THR A 156 -11.76 3.64 9.55
C THR A 156 -12.60 2.57 10.25
N ASN A 157 -12.81 1.44 9.57
CA ASN A 157 -13.44 0.22 10.07
C ASN A 157 -12.43 -0.76 10.69
N ALA A 158 -11.12 -0.47 10.60
CA ALA A 158 -10.07 -1.31 11.14
C ALA A 158 -10.04 -1.24 12.68
N TYR A 159 -10.13 -2.40 13.32
CA TYR A 159 -9.77 -2.55 14.73
C TYR A 159 -8.23 -2.56 14.83
N THR A 160 -7.67 -1.66 15.63
CA THR A 160 -6.24 -1.64 16.00
C THR A 160 -5.91 -2.75 16.99
#